data_AF-A0A0P7YQ65-F1
#
_entry.id   AF-A0A0P7YQ65-F1
#
_cell.length_a   1.000
_cell.length_b   1.000
_cell.length_c   1.000
_cell.angle_alpha   90.00
_cell.angle_beta   90.00
_cell.angle_gamma   90.00
#
_symmetry.space_group_name_H-M   'P 1'
#
loop_
_entity.id
_entity.type
_entity.pdbx_description
1 polymer ?
#
loop_
_entity_poly.entity_id
_entity_poly.type
_entity_poly.pdbx_seq_one_letter_code
_entity_poly.pdbx_strand_id
1 'polypeptide(L)' 'TILEKLQDLPETQQQQILDYIEFLSQKYPKPQPRSPKPRVAGLHRGKGWISDDFNDPLPPEYWSGQG' A
#
# COMPACT_ATOMS: atom_id res chain seq x y z
N THR A 1 -21.48 22.93 0.70
CA THR A 1 -20.72 21.70 0.40
C THR A 1 -19.84 21.89 -0.84
N ILE A 2 -19.01 20.92 -1.25
CA ILE A 2 -18.17 21.06 -2.47
C ILE A 2 -19.01 21.12 -3.76
N LEU A 3 -20.20 20.49 -3.75
CA LEU A 3 -21.14 20.47 -4.86
C LEU A 3 -21.77 21.86 -5.10
N GLU A 4 -22.17 22.57 -4.05
CA GLU A 4 -22.70 23.95 -4.15
C GLU A 4 -21.70 24.89 -4.80
N LYS A 5 -20.44 24.84 -4.34
CA LYS A 5 -19.36 25.68 -4.90
C LYS A 5 -19.06 25.37 -6.36
N LEU A 6 -19.32 24.14 -6.82
CA LEU A 6 -19.12 23.76 -8.22
C LEU A 6 -20.23 24.32 -9.13
N GLN A 7 -21.47 24.34 -8.63
CA GLN A 7 -22.64 24.87 -9.36
C GLN A 7 -22.58 26.39 -9.55
N ASP A 8 -21.96 27.12 -8.62
CA ASP A 8 -21.80 28.58 -8.71
C ASP A 8 -20.75 29.03 -9.74
N LEU A 9 -19.95 28.11 -10.30
CA LEU A 9 -18.91 28.44 -11.26
C LEU A 9 -19.44 28.51 -12.69
N PRO A 10 -18.88 29.38 -13.56
CA PRO A 10 -19.14 29.35 -14.99
C PRO A 10 -18.81 27.99 -15.63
N GLU A 11 -19.52 27.62 -16.69
CA GLU A 11 -19.36 26.33 -17.39
C GLU A 11 -17.90 26.03 -17.80
N THR A 12 -17.16 27.06 -18.19
CA THR A 12 -15.74 26.92 -18.57
C THR A 12 -14.87 26.43 -17.42
N GLN A 13 -15.12 26.93 -16.20
CA GLN A 13 -14.40 26.53 -15.00
C GLN A 13 -14.84 25.14 -14.53
N GLN A 14 -16.13 24.80 -14.71
CA GLN A 14 -16.61 23.44 -14.45
C GLN A 14 -15.89 22.42 -15.34
N GLN A 15 -15.72 22.71 -16.64
CA GLN A 15 -14.98 21.85 -17.56
C GLN A 15 -13.51 21.69 -17.15
N GLN A 16 -12.83 22.78 -16.77
CA GLN A 16 -11.44 22.70 -16.28
C GLN A 16 -11.30 21.79 -15.05
N ILE A 17 -12.29 21.81 -14.15
CA ILE A 17 -12.30 20.94 -12.98
C ILE A 17 -12.52 19.48 -13.40
N LEU A 18 -13.43 19.21 -14.35
CA LEU A 18 -13.66 17.87 -14.89
C LEU A 18 -12.37 17.31 -15.54
N ASP A 19 -11.72 18.09 -16.39
CA ASP A 19 -10.44 17.74 -17.02
C ASP A 19 -9.37 17.42 -15.97
N TYR A 20 -9.32 18.22 -14.91
CA TYR A 20 -8.36 18.00 -13.82
C TYR A 20 -8.67 16.72 -13.02
N ILE A 21 -9.95 16.43 -12.76
CA ILE A 21 -10.36 15.18 -12.11
C ILE A 21 -9.99 13.98 -12.99
N GLU A 22 -10.22 14.07 -14.30
CA GLU A 22 -9.81 13.04 -15.26
C GLU A 22 -8.29 12.84 -15.22
N PHE A 23 -7.51 13.92 -15.31
CA PHE A 23 -6.05 13.87 -15.18
C PHE A 23 -5.60 13.18 -13.88
N LEU A 24 -6.20 13.54 -12.74
CA LEU A 24 -5.86 12.94 -11.44
C LEU A 24 -6.18 11.44 -11.41
N SER A 25 -7.29 11.02 -12.01
CA SER A 25 -7.69 9.61 -12.08
C SER A 25 -6.70 8.76 -12.90
N GLN A 26 -6.14 9.34 -13.96
CA GLN A 26 -5.13 8.69 -14.80
C GLN A 26 -3.75 8.69 -14.13
N LYS A 27 -3.37 9.80 -13.51
CA LYS A 27 -2.07 9.96 -12.83
C LYS A 27 -1.94 9.11 -11.57
N TYR A 28 -3.02 8.99 -10.82
CA TYR A 28 -3.09 8.22 -9.58
C TYR A 28 -4.14 7.12 -9.72
N PRO A 29 -3.87 6.06 -10.50
CA PRO A 29 -4.80 4.96 -10.62
C PRO A 29 -5.06 4.41 -9.22
N LYS A 30 -6.34 4.34 -8.84
CA LYS A 30 -6.71 3.71 -7.57
C LYS A 30 -6.07 2.32 -7.54
N PRO A 31 -5.29 1.98 -6.49
CA PRO A 31 -4.79 0.63 -6.38
C PRO A 31 -6.00 -0.28 -6.42
N GLN A 32 -6.12 -1.07 -7.50
CA GLN A 32 -7.14 -2.10 -7.56
C GLN A 32 -6.97 -2.92 -6.29
N PRO A 33 -8.05 -3.20 -5.54
CA PRO A 33 -7.95 -4.15 -4.45
C PRO A 33 -7.39 -5.40 -5.06
N ARG A 34 -6.11 -5.69 -4.78
CA ARG A 34 -5.48 -6.92 -5.21
C ARG A 34 -6.35 -7.98 -4.57
N SER A 35 -7.14 -8.68 -5.38
CA SER A 35 -7.81 -9.87 -4.90
C SER A 35 -6.72 -10.69 -4.21
N PRO A 36 -6.92 -11.05 -2.93
CA PRO A 36 -5.89 -11.76 -2.19
C PRO A 36 -5.57 -13.00 -3.01
N LYS A 37 -4.36 -13.03 -3.61
CA LYS A 37 -3.93 -14.18 -4.38
C LYS A 37 -4.07 -15.38 -3.45
N PRO A 38 -4.77 -16.45 -3.87
CA PRO A 38 -4.90 -17.62 -3.02
C PRO A 38 -3.50 -18.09 -2.62
N ARG A 39 -3.30 -18.33 -1.33
CA ARG A 39 -2.02 -18.84 -0.83
C ARG A 39 -1.79 -20.21 -1.45
N VAL A 40 -0.68 -20.37 -2.16
CA VAL A 40 -0.27 -21.66 -2.71
C VAL A 40 0.61 -22.36 -1.67
N ALA A 41 0.15 -23.48 -1.13
CA ALA A 41 0.93 -24.26 -0.18
C ALA A 41 2.27 -24.68 -0.81
N GLY A 42 3.38 -24.39 -0.13
CA GLY A 42 4.71 -24.77 -0.61
C GLY A 42 5.27 -23.95 -1.80
N LEU A 43 4.69 -22.80 -2.15
CA LEU A 43 5.13 -21.95 -3.29
C LEU A 43 6.64 -21.64 -3.29
N HIS A 44 7.25 -21.58 -2.10
CA HIS A 44 8.66 -21.27 -1.88
C HIS A 44 9.39 -22.37 -1.11
N ARG A 45 8.94 -23.62 -1.22
CA ARG A 45 9.59 -24.75 -0.54
C ARG A 45 11.06 -24.83 -0.95
N GLY A 46 11.95 -24.88 0.04
CA GLY A 46 13.41 -24.92 -0.17
C GLY A 46 14.02 -23.61 -0.69
N LYS A 47 13.25 -22.50 -0.74
CA LYS A 47 13.74 -21.16 -1.09
C LYS A 47 13.93 -20.26 0.14
N GLY A 48 13.56 -20.74 1.32
CA GLY A 48 13.88 -20.07 2.58
C GLY A 48 15.33 -20.33 2.94
N TRP A 49 16.05 -19.27 3.32
CA TRP A 49 17.31 -19.37 4.04
C TRP A 49 17.04 -19.10 5.51
N ILE A 50 17.67 -19.90 6.37
CA ILE A 50 17.68 -19.69 7.81
C ILE A 50 19.14 -19.77 8.24
N SER A 51 19.53 -18.94 9.21
CA SER A 51 20.88 -18.99 9.75
C SER A 51 21.12 -20.33 10.44
N ASP A 52 22.36 -20.82 10.39
CA ASP A 52 22.74 -22.12 10.97
C ASP A 52 22.57 -22.13 12.51
N ASP A 53 22.67 -20.97 13.14
CA ASP A 53 22.54 -20.72 14.57
C ASP A 53 21.11 -20.36 15.02
N PHE A 54 20.10 -20.46 14.14
CA PHE A 54 18.74 -20.01 14.49
C PHE A 54 18.14 -20.72 15.70
N ASN A 55 18.52 -21.98 15.91
CA ASN A 55 18.05 -22.78 17.05
C ASN A 55 18.95 -22.61 18.28
N ASP A 56 20.03 -21.84 18.19
CA ASP A 56 20.94 -21.65 19.30
C ASP A 56 20.29 -20.74 20.37
N PRO A 57 20.58 -20.99 21.66
CA PRO A 57 20.04 -20.17 22.72
C PRO A 57 20.57 -18.74 22.64
N LEU A 58 19.68 -17.76 22.81
CA LEU A 58 20.09 -16.36 22.90
C LEU A 58 20.98 -16.15 24.15
N PRO A 59 22.08 -15.38 24.04
CA PRO A 59 22.94 -15.08 25.18
C PRO A 59 22.16 -14.43 26.34
N PRO A 60 22.52 -14.71 27.61
CA PRO A 60 21.85 -14.13 28.78
C PRO A 60 21.79 -12.60 28.78
N GLU A 61 22.80 -11.95 28.21
CA GLU A 61 22.91 -10.50 28.10
C GLU A 61 21.78 -9.91 27.25
N TYR A 62 21.29 -10.66 26.25
CA TYR A 62 20.14 -10.27 25.42
C TYR A 62 18.87 -10.08 26.26
N TRP A 63 18.72 -10.86 27.33
CA TRP A 63 17.56 -10.82 28.22
C TRP A 63 17.73 -9.83 29.38
N SER A 64 18.92 -9.27 29.55
CA SER A 64 19.26 -8.42 30.71
C SER A 64 18.70 -7.00 30.64
N GLY A 65 18.15 -6.58 29.49
CA GLY A 65 17.51 -5.27 29.31
C GLY A 65 18.45 -4.07 29.42
N GLN A 66 19.76 -4.28 29.45
CA GLN A 66 20.75 -3.20 29.36
C GLN A 66 21.01 -2.90 27.88
N GLY A 67 20.45 -1.80 27.40
CA GLY A 67 20.77 -1.17 26.12
C GLY A 67 21.82 -0.08 26.27
#